data_AF-A0A2P2BQF7-F1
#
_entry.id   AF-A0A2P2BQF7-F1
#
_cell.length_a   1.000
_cell.length_b   1.000
_cell.length_c   1.000
_cell.angle_alpha   90.00
_cell.angle_beta   90.00
_cell.angle_gamma   90.00
#
_symmetry.space_group_name_H-M   'P 1'
#
loop_
_entity.id
_entity.type
_entity.pdbx_description
1 polymer ?
#
loop_
_entity_poly.entity_id
_entity_poly.type
_entity_poly.pdbx_seq_one_letter_code
_entity_poly.pdbx_strand_id
1 'polypeptide(L)'
;MKKRLIIFTTIAILFSQPFAVDAHQGRTDSSGGHRDNKNKSGLGPYHYHCGGHPAHLHTNGCPYKGGGESSAPTPKPQTPRTKPQITKESIVKKGAEEGYNAGYYMKENDGYNYSGEYSQEYREAYNSAFNKGREKIETKKLEAKENGYNDGIINKYNNIYDQEVLTNSYKDGFDQGNEEYKNKKIKEYEELAINDCKNNIEIRDFSKDIDSIYVDVYNEAYTKEYDRIKNEEYEKKGYNDGILDKYNNEVDSLYLESYKKGHQRGIDERNLIMKECFDMGYEGKDLNFNKEYEPIKEILEKEYNKGKKQQEKESIMGAGVLGAGTIVGVGVIRNVKKRKK
;
A
#
# COMPACT_ATOMS: atom_id res chain seq x y z
N MET A 1 -29.62 -16.32 -17.10
CA MET A 1 -28.22 -15.81 -17.09
C MET A 1 -27.84 -14.88 -18.25
N LYS A 2 -28.74 -14.54 -19.20
CA LYS A 2 -28.38 -13.71 -20.38
C LYS A 2 -28.68 -12.21 -20.27
N LYS A 3 -29.36 -11.74 -19.21
CA LYS A 3 -29.74 -10.32 -19.04
C LYS A 3 -28.74 -9.49 -18.20
N ARG A 4 -27.82 -10.14 -17.48
CA ARG A 4 -26.77 -9.46 -16.69
C ARG A 4 -25.51 -9.12 -17.50
N LEU A 5 -25.34 -9.73 -18.68
CA LEU A 5 -24.16 -9.50 -19.53
C LEU A 5 -24.29 -8.23 -20.41
N ILE A 6 -25.51 -7.75 -20.67
CA ILE A 6 -25.77 -6.57 -21.54
C ILE A 6 -25.61 -5.24 -20.78
N ILE A 7 -25.74 -5.25 -19.45
CA ILE A 7 -25.58 -4.06 -18.61
C ILE A 7 -24.10 -3.71 -18.42
N PHE A 8 -23.20 -4.70 -18.44
CA PHE A 8 -21.76 -4.47 -18.30
C PHE A 8 -21.09 -3.93 -19.57
N THR A 9 -21.63 -4.21 -20.76
CA THR A 9 -21.06 -3.70 -22.03
C THR A 9 -21.46 -2.27 -22.36
N THR A 10 -22.53 -1.73 -21.76
CA THR A 10 -23.00 -0.36 -22.03
C THR A 10 -22.34 0.70 -21.12
N ILE A 11 -21.92 0.34 -19.89
CA ILE A 11 -21.23 1.24 -18.96
C ILE A 11 -19.77 1.47 -19.36
N ALA A 12 -19.12 0.48 -19.99
CA ALA A 12 -17.73 0.59 -20.44
C ALA A 12 -17.51 1.55 -21.63
N ILE A 13 -18.56 1.89 -22.38
CA ILE A 13 -18.48 2.80 -23.55
C ILE A 13 -18.67 4.27 -23.12
N LEU A 14 -19.21 4.55 -21.93
CA LEU A 14 -19.44 5.91 -21.44
C LEU A 14 -18.23 6.55 -20.72
N PHE A 15 -17.21 5.75 -20.37
CA PHE A 15 -16.01 6.21 -19.65
C PHE A 15 -14.78 6.44 -20.55
N SER A 16 -14.92 6.35 -21.87
CA SER A 16 -13.82 6.50 -22.84
C SER A 16 -13.76 7.85 -23.56
N GLN A 17 -14.39 8.90 -23.02
CA GLN A 17 -14.29 10.26 -23.58
C GLN A 17 -13.50 11.17 -22.63
N PRO A 18 -12.29 11.63 -23.00
CA PRO A 18 -11.64 12.72 -22.28
C PRO A 18 -12.37 14.03 -22.59
N PHE A 19 -13.15 14.54 -21.64
CA PHE A 19 -13.57 15.94 -21.65
C PHE A 19 -12.47 16.79 -21.01
N ALA A 20 -11.36 16.97 -21.72
CA ALA A 20 -10.44 18.07 -21.48
C ALA A 20 -10.83 19.19 -22.44
N VAL A 21 -11.72 20.08 -21.99
CA VAL A 21 -11.77 21.42 -22.58
C VAL A 21 -10.69 22.21 -21.88
N ASP A 22 -9.49 22.15 -22.44
CA ASP A 22 -8.43 23.07 -22.06
C ASP A 22 -8.86 24.47 -22.49
N ALA A 23 -9.16 25.32 -21.52
CA ALA A 23 -9.44 26.72 -21.81
C ALA A 23 -8.12 27.35 -22.24
N HIS A 24 -7.87 27.38 -23.57
CA HIS A 24 -6.73 28.06 -24.17
C HIS A 24 -6.52 29.41 -23.47
N GLN A 25 -5.31 29.64 -22.96
CA GLN A 25 -4.92 30.97 -22.48
C GLN A 25 -5.17 31.95 -23.63
N GLY A 26 -5.99 32.97 -23.38
CA GLY A 26 -6.51 33.84 -24.44
C GLY A 26 -5.40 34.34 -25.34
N ARG A 27 -5.62 34.29 -26.66
CA ARG A 27 -4.64 34.76 -27.66
C ARG A 27 -4.16 36.16 -27.30
N THR A 28 -2.84 36.29 -27.18
CA THR A 28 -2.14 37.57 -27.19
C THR A 28 -2.45 38.32 -28.48
N ASP A 29 -2.73 39.62 -28.40
CA ASP A 29 -2.99 40.45 -29.57
C ASP A 29 -1.70 40.83 -30.31
N SER A 30 -1.85 41.59 -31.41
CA SER A 30 -0.74 42.03 -32.26
C SER A 30 0.29 42.90 -31.54
N SER A 31 -0.01 43.43 -30.35
CA SER A 31 0.90 44.22 -29.53
C SER A 31 1.62 43.38 -28.47
N GLY A 32 1.35 42.07 -28.38
CA GLY A 32 2.01 41.17 -27.44
C GLY A 32 1.39 41.15 -26.03
N GLY A 33 0.19 41.73 -25.87
CA GLY A 33 -0.58 41.69 -24.61
C GLY A 33 -1.86 40.86 -24.71
N HIS A 34 -2.42 40.45 -23.57
CA HIS A 34 -3.71 39.76 -23.52
C HIS A 34 -4.58 40.31 -22.39
N ARG A 35 -5.92 40.20 -22.55
CA ARG A 35 -6.87 40.54 -21.50
C ARG A 35 -7.01 39.40 -20.50
N ASP A 36 -6.79 39.72 -19.23
CA ASP A 36 -7.03 38.83 -18.09
C ASP A 36 -8.28 39.29 -17.33
N ASN A 37 -9.44 38.79 -17.76
CA ASN A 37 -10.74 39.17 -17.19
C ASN A 37 -10.90 38.79 -15.71
N LYS A 38 -10.06 37.88 -15.18
CA LYS A 38 -10.10 37.44 -13.79
C LYS A 38 -8.95 38.01 -12.95
N ASN A 39 -8.07 38.82 -13.56
CA ASN A 39 -6.86 39.38 -12.94
C ASN A 39 -6.06 38.34 -12.13
N LYS A 40 -5.89 37.13 -12.68
CA LYS A 40 -5.11 36.06 -12.04
C LYS A 40 -3.65 36.45 -11.86
N SER A 41 -3.09 37.27 -12.75
CA SER A 41 -1.71 37.74 -12.64
C SER A 41 -1.50 38.84 -11.59
N GLY A 42 -2.58 39.48 -11.11
CA GLY A 42 -2.51 40.64 -10.22
C GLY A 42 -2.07 41.94 -10.90
N LEU A 43 -1.82 41.94 -12.22
CA LEU A 43 -1.32 43.09 -12.99
C LEU A 43 -2.41 43.95 -13.61
N GLY A 44 -3.67 43.58 -13.42
CA GLY A 44 -4.83 44.25 -13.98
C GLY A 44 -5.41 43.53 -15.21
N PRO A 45 -6.47 44.10 -15.82
CA PRO A 45 -7.26 43.42 -16.85
C PRO A 45 -6.53 43.21 -18.17
N TYR A 46 -5.34 43.77 -18.37
CA TYR A 46 -4.55 43.61 -19.58
C TYR A 46 -3.04 43.73 -19.29
N HIS A 47 -2.24 42.76 -19.75
CA HIS A 47 -0.79 42.72 -19.50
C HIS A 47 -0.04 41.95 -20.60
N TYR A 48 1.30 42.03 -20.58
CA TYR A 48 2.18 41.56 -21.66
C TYR A 48 3.06 40.39 -21.24
N HIS A 49 3.37 39.51 -22.21
CA HIS A 49 4.38 38.46 -22.09
C HIS A 49 5.42 38.65 -23.20
N CYS A 50 6.59 39.19 -22.85
CA CYS A 50 7.66 39.42 -23.81
C CYS A 50 8.75 38.36 -23.62
N GLY A 51 9.05 37.59 -24.66
CA GLY A 51 10.26 36.75 -24.72
C GLY A 51 10.36 35.65 -23.67
N GLY A 52 9.24 35.16 -23.13
CA GLY A 52 9.25 34.14 -22.07
C GLY A 52 9.52 34.68 -20.65
N HIS A 53 9.55 36.01 -20.48
CA HIS A 53 9.59 36.63 -19.16
C HIS A 53 8.21 36.61 -18.47
N PRO A 54 8.18 36.73 -17.13
CA PRO A 54 6.93 36.86 -16.38
C PRO A 54 6.02 37.96 -16.93
N ALA A 55 4.72 37.82 -16.67
CA ALA A 55 3.73 38.84 -17.00
C ALA A 55 4.17 40.21 -16.45
N HIS A 56 4.03 41.26 -17.25
CA HIS A 56 4.41 42.62 -16.84
C HIS A 56 3.60 43.68 -17.59
N LEU A 57 3.64 44.91 -17.09
CA LEU A 57 3.00 46.07 -17.71
C LEU A 57 4.00 46.87 -18.56
N HIS A 58 3.52 47.46 -19.66
CA HIS A 58 4.30 48.38 -20.50
C HIS A 58 3.97 49.83 -20.19
N THR A 59 4.09 50.25 -18.92
CA THR A 59 3.86 51.66 -18.55
C THR A 59 4.87 52.61 -19.18
N ASN A 60 6.11 52.14 -19.43
CA ASN A 60 7.19 52.88 -20.10
C ASN A 60 7.89 52.02 -21.18
N GLY A 61 7.15 51.16 -21.87
CA GLY A 61 7.70 50.14 -22.76
C GLY A 61 8.07 48.84 -22.05
N CYS A 62 8.69 47.90 -22.77
CA CYS A 62 9.04 46.60 -22.22
C CYS A 62 10.20 46.72 -21.22
N PRO A 63 10.03 46.37 -19.93
CA PRO A 63 11.09 46.43 -18.92
C PRO A 63 12.25 45.48 -19.20
N TYR A 64 12.05 44.50 -20.07
CA TYR A 64 13.07 43.56 -20.54
C TYR A 64 13.77 44.02 -21.83
N LYS A 65 13.49 45.24 -22.30
CA LYS A 65 14.28 45.94 -23.32
C LYS A 65 15.05 47.10 -22.67
N GLY A 66 16.37 46.96 -22.55
CA GLY A 66 17.29 48.08 -22.28
C GLY A 66 18.70 47.69 -22.76
N GLY A 67 19.49 48.55 -23.43
CA GLY A 67 19.41 50.01 -23.50
C GLY A 67 20.00 50.58 -24.78
N GLY A 68 19.76 51.89 -24.94
CA GLY A 68 20.26 52.71 -26.03
C GLY A 68 19.87 54.15 -25.73
N GLU A 69 20.65 54.81 -24.88
CA GLU A 69 20.55 56.23 -24.60
C GLU A 69 20.67 57.04 -25.90
N SER A 70 19.81 58.06 -26.00
CA SER A 70 19.77 59.00 -27.10
C SER A 70 20.94 59.98 -26.96
N SER A 71 21.98 59.82 -27.78
CA SER A 71 22.99 60.87 -27.99
C SER A 71 23.13 61.14 -29.48
N ALA A 72 22.85 62.39 -29.85
CA ALA A 72 22.99 62.90 -31.21
C ALA A 72 24.45 62.82 -31.69
N PRO A 73 24.74 62.37 -32.93
CA PRO A 73 26.09 62.40 -33.45
C PRO A 73 26.34 63.63 -34.32
N THR A 74 27.36 64.41 -33.95
CA THR A 74 28.15 65.26 -34.86
C THR A 74 28.84 64.40 -35.93
N PRO A 75 29.04 64.91 -37.17
CA PRO A 75 29.44 64.08 -38.31
C PRO A 75 30.96 63.86 -38.36
N LYS A 76 31.39 62.59 -38.41
CA LYS A 76 32.74 62.15 -38.82
C LYS A 76 32.64 60.83 -39.61
N PRO A 77 33.65 60.47 -40.43
CA PRO A 77 33.46 59.95 -41.79
C PRO A 77 32.94 58.52 -41.85
N GLN A 78 32.09 58.27 -42.84
CA GLN A 78 31.55 56.95 -43.16
C GLN A 78 32.68 55.97 -43.52
N THR A 79 32.98 55.05 -42.62
CA THR A 79 33.51 53.74 -42.99
C THR A 79 32.34 52.85 -43.43
N PRO A 80 32.45 52.10 -44.53
CA PRO A 80 31.34 51.28 -45.02
C PRO A 80 31.05 50.16 -44.02
N ARG A 81 29.88 50.22 -43.38
CA ARG A 81 29.33 49.13 -42.56
C ARG A 81 28.82 48.04 -43.51
N THR A 82 29.63 47.03 -43.77
CA THR A 82 29.20 45.81 -44.48
C THR A 82 28.04 45.19 -43.71
N LYS A 83 26.86 45.03 -44.34
CA LYS A 83 25.78 44.20 -43.78
C LYS A 83 26.34 42.78 -43.56
N PRO A 84 26.03 42.09 -42.45
CA PRO A 84 26.37 40.68 -42.33
C PRO A 84 25.76 39.93 -43.52
N GLN A 85 26.59 39.31 -44.34
CA GLN A 85 26.13 38.49 -45.45
C GLN A 85 25.50 37.23 -44.85
N ILE A 86 24.21 37.01 -45.10
CA ILE A 86 23.50 35.81 -44.65
C ILE A 86 24.11 34.61 -45.39
N THR A 87 24.69 33.66 -44.66
CA THR A 87 25.26 32.43 -45.25
C THR A 87 24.34 31.24 -44.95
N LYS A 88 24.32 30.24 -45.85
CA LYS A 88 23.61 28.96 -45.63
C LYS A 88 23.93 28.34 -44.27
N GLU A 89 25.20 28.33 -43.88
CA GLU A 89 25.69 27.79 -42.61
C GLU A 89 25.08 28.51 -41.40
N SER A 90 25.00 29.84 -41.44
CA SER A 90 24.39 30.63 -40.36
C SER A 90 22.89 30.32 -40.19
N ILE A 91 22.18 30.08 -41.29
CA ILE A 91 20.76 29.74 -41.30
C ILE A 91 20.51 28.31 -40.79
N VAL A 92 21.35 27.35 -41.19
CA VAL A 92 21.30 25.97 -40.67
C VAL A 92 21.55 25.94 -39.16
N LYS A 93 22.55 26.69 -38.67
CA LYS A 93 22.85 26.79 -37.23
C LYS A 93 21.68 27.38 -36.46
N LYS A 94 21.09 28.46 -36.96
CA LYS A 94 19.91 29.09 -36.36
C LYS A 94 18.72 28.11 -36.28
N GLY A 95 18.43 27.41 -37.37
CA GLY A 95 17.36 26.41 -37.40
C GLY A 95 17.58 25.30 -36.39
N ALA A 96 18.81 24.78 -36.28
CA ALA A 96 19.13 23.76 -35.29
C ALA A 96 18.97 24.25 -33.84
N GLU A 97 19.43 25.47 -33.50
CA GLU A 97 19.30 26.04 -32.15
C GLU A 97 17.83 26.28 -31.77
N GLU A 98 17.04 26.88 -32.66
CA GLU A 98 15.62 27.12 -32.43
C GLU A 98 14.83 25.81 -32.33
N GLY A 99 15.13 24.86 -33.22
CA GLY A 99 14.51 23.54 -33.23
C GLY A 99 14.78 22.79 -31.93
N TYR A 100 16.04 22.71 -31.51
CA TYR A 100 16.42 22.06 -30.25
C TYR A 100 15.70 22.67 -29.05
N ASN A 101 15.70 24.00 -28.93
CA ASN A 101 15.03 24.68 -27.82
C ASN A 101 13.52 24.44 -27.85
N ALA A 102 12.87 24.52 -29.01
CA ALA A 102 11.44 24.24 -29.13
C ALA A 102 11.11 22.81 -28.70
N GLY A 103 11.92 21.83 -29.12
CA GLY A 103 11.77 20.43 -28.70
C GLY A 103 11.99 20.23 -27.20
N TYR A 104 13.06 20.80 -26.65
CA TYR A 104 13.43 20.67 -25.23
C TYR A 104 12.39 21.27 -24.27
N TYR A 105 11.80 22.41 -24.65
CA TYR A 105 10.73 23.06 -23.88
C TYR A 105 9.32 22.56 -24.25
N MET A 106 9.22 21.50 -25.06
CA MET A 106 7.96 20.88 -25.48
C MET A 106 6.95 21.88 -26.07
N LYS A 107 7.44 22.89 -26.80
CA LYS A 107 6.55 23.84 -27.48
C LYS A 107 5.73 23.10 -28.54
N GLU A 108 4.46 23.45 -28.67
CA GLU A 108 3.63 22.98 -29.77
C GLU A 108 4.34 23.31 -31.09
N ASN A 109 4.31 22.36 -32.03
CA ASN A 109 5.00 22.52 -33.31
C ASN A 109 4.16 23.43 -34.21
N ASP A 110 4.09 24.71 -33.87
CA ASP A 110 3.26 25.72 -34.52
C ASP A 110 3.80 26.10 -35.92
N GLY A 111 4.77 25.33 -36.42
CA GLY A 111 5.49 25.63 -37.64
C GLY A 111 6.56 26.70 -37.42
N TYR A 112 7.69 26.50 -38.07
CA TYR A 112 8.73 27.52 -38.14
C TYR A 112 8.26 28.69 -39.02
N ASN A 113 8.49 29.92 -38.58
CA ASN A 113 8.09 31.14 -39.29
C ASN A 113 9.28 31.80 -40.02
N TYR A 114 10.13 30.99 -40.67
CA TYR A 114 11.28 31.47 -41.45
C TYR A 114 11.00 31.38 -42.95
N SER A 115 10.92 32.54 -43.61
CA SER A 115 10.66 32.67 -45.05
C SER A 115 11.79 33.37 -45.82
N GLY A 116 13.03 33.29 -45.31
CA GLY A 116 14.21 33.90 -45.94
C GLY A 116 14.96 32.97 -46.89
N GLU A 117 16.11 33.44 -47.40
CA GLU A 117 17.04 32.62 -48.18
C GLU A 117 17.49 31.39 -47.36
N TYR A 118 17.64 30.22 -48.01
CA TYR A 118 17.93 28.93 -47.38
C TYR A 118 16.83 28.39 -46.44
N SER A 119 15.56 28.69 -46.72
CA SER A 119 14.42 28.25 -45.89
C SER A 119 14.23 26.74 -45.81
N GLN A 120 14.62 26.00 -46.85
CA GLN A 120 14.56 24.53 -46.85
C GLN A 120 15.59 23.96 -45.88
N GLU A 121 16.83 24.46 -45.93
CA GLU A 121 17.90 23.99 -45.05
C GLU A 121 17.67 24.40 -43.59
N TYR A 122 17.07 25.57 -43.36
CA TYR A 122 16.56 25.96 -42.06
C TYR A 122 15.58 24.91 -41.51
N ARG A 123 14.57 24.54 -42.32
CA ARG A 123 13.51 23.60 -41.92
C ARG A 123 14.08 22.23 -41.58
N GLU A 124 14.97 21.71 -42.42
CA GLU A 124 15.60 20.40 -42.21
C GLU A 124 16.40 20.38 -40.90
N ALA A 125 17.21 21.42 -40.67
CA ALA A 125 17.97 21.58 -39.43
C ALA A 125 17.07 21.71 -38.20
N TYR A 126 16.01 22.51 -38.30
CA TYR A 126 15.03 22.70 -37.23
C TYR A 126 14.35 21.39 -36.83
N ASN A 127 13.78 20.66 -37.80
CA ASN A 127 13.05 19.42 -37.52
C ASN A 127 13.96 18.35 -36.90
N SER A 128 15.18 18.22 -37.42
CA SER A 128 16.17 17.27 -36.88
C SER A 128 16.53 17.62 -35.44
N ALA A 129 16.81 18.89 -35.16
CA ALA A 129 17.19 19.34 -33.83
C ALA A 129 16.01 19.33 -32.83
N PHE A 130 14.78 19.59 -33.30
CA PHE A 130 13.56 19.47 -32.50
C PHE A 130 13.39 18.08 -31.92
N ASN A 131 13.58 17.04 -32.72
CA ASN A 131 13.52 15.65 -32.24
C ASN A 131 14.60 15.36 -31.19
N LYS A 132 15.82 15.90 -31.37
CA LYS A 132 16.90 15.78 -30.38
C LYS A 132 16.58 16.50 -29.06
N GLY A 133 15.96 17.68 -29.13
CA GLY A 133 15.49 18.42 -27.96
C GLY A 133 14.42 17.63 -27.21
N ARG A 134 13.45 17.06 -27.94
CA ARG A 134 12.40 16.17 -27.41
C ARG A 134 12.97 14.94 -26.72
N GLU A 135 13.91 14.25 -27.35
CA GLU A 135 14.57 13.07 -26.77
C GLU A 135 15.28 13.45 -25.46
N LYS A 136 16.01 14.57 -25.46
CA LYS A 136 16.73 15.03 -24.27
C LYS A 136 15.80 15.35 -23.10
N ILE A 137 14.64 15.99 -23.34
CA ILE A 137 13.70 16.28 -22.25
C ILE A 137 13.02 15.01 -21.74
N GLU A 138 12.72 14.03 -22.60
CA GLU A 138 12.18 12.73 -22.15
C GLU A 138 13.19 11.96 -21.30
N THR A 139 14.48 11.94 -21.65
CA THR A 139 15.51 11.37 -20.79
C THR A 139 15.56 12.06 -19.42
N LYS A 140 15.55 13.40 -19.39
CA LYS A 140 15.55 14.15 -18.14
C LYS A 140 14.30 13.90 -17.29
N LYS A 141 13.14 13.64 -17.90
CA LYS A 141 11.91 13.27 -17.19
C LYS A 141 12.07 11.93 -16.47
N LEU A 142 12.69 10.94 -17.13
CA LEU A 142 12.99 9.65 -16.50
C LEU A 142 13.96 9.81 -15.33
N GLU A 143 15.05 10.56 -15.51
CA GLU A 143 16.00 10.88 -14.44
C GLU A 143 15.32 11.61 -13.27
N ALA A 144 14.46 12.59 -13.56
CA ALA A 144 13.72 13.33 -12.54
C ALA A 144 12.78 12.41 -11.77
N LYS A 145 12.07 11.51 -12.46
CA LYS A 145 11.20 10.52 -11.85
C LYS A 145 11.97 9.54 -10.96
N GLU A 146 13.10 9.03 -11.42
CA GLU A 146 13.95 8.12 -10.64
C GLU A 146 14.47 8.81 -9.36
N ASN A 147 14.94 10.06 -9.48
CA ASN A 147 15.36 10.86 -8.33
C ASN A 147 14.21 11.08 -7.34
N GLY A 148 13.02 11.42 -7.85
CA GLY A 148 11.82 11.54 -7.03
C GLY A 148 11.52 10.25 -6.27
N TYR A 149 11.54 9.11 -6.96
CA TYR A 149 11.31 7.81 -6.35
C TYR A 149 12.30 7.50 -5.23
N ASN A 150 13.61 7.70 -5.48
CA ASN A 150 14.66 7.46 -4.48
C ASN A 150 14.51 8.35 -3.24
N ASP A 151 14.08 9.59 -3.42
CA ASP A 151 13.75 10.51 -2.33
C ASP A 151 12.45 10.09 -1.60
N GLY A 152 11.48 9.56 -2.34
CA GLY A 152 10.19 9.07 -1.83
C GLY A 152 10.35 7.87 -0.90
N ILE A 153 11.17 6.88 -1.25
CA ILE A 153 11.40 5.67 -0.42
C ILE A 153 12.07 5.96 0.94
N ILE A 154 12.58 7.18 1.13
CA ILE A 154 13.10 7.68 2.41
C ILE A 154 12.29 8.86 2.98
N ASN A 155 11.13 9.18 2.36
CA ASN A 155 10.25 10.30 2.68
C ASN A 155 10.98 11.64 2.83
N LYS A 156 11.87 11.96 1.89
CA LYS A 156 12.67 13.19 1.89
C LYS A 156 12.48 13.97 0.59
N TYR A 157 11.51 14.87 0.57
CA TYR A 157 11.26 15.70 -0.61
C TYR A 157 12.40 16.70 -0.85
N ASN A 158 13.09 16.59 -1.98
CA ASN A 158 14.25 17.41 -2.34
C ASN A 158 14.30 17.70 -3.86
N ASN A 159 13.18 18.21 -4.40
CA ASN A 159 13.11 18.56 -5.81
C ASN A 159 14.10 19.69 -6.18
N ILE A 160 14.96 19.44 -7.17
CA ILE A 160 15.93 20.40 -7.71
C ILE A 160 15.54 20.93 -9.11
N TYR A 161 14.40 20.50 -9.65
CA TYR A 161 13.97 20.82 -11.01
C TYR A 161 13.01 22.01 -11.03
N ASP A 162 13.32 23.01 -11.86
CA ASP A 162 12.50 24.21 -12.07
C ASP A 162 11.55 24.10 -13.27
N GLN A 163 11.89 23.28 -14.28
CA GLN A 163 11.05 23.11 -15.45
C GLN A 163 9.84 22.23 -15.10
N GLU A 164 8.63 22.76 -15.28
CA GLU A 164 7.37 22.14 -14.84
C GLU A 164 7.24 20.65 -15.20
N VAL A 165 7.58 20.28 -16.45
CA VAL A 165 7.49 18.88 -16.90
C VAL A 165 8.41 17.94 -16.12
N LEU A 166 9.58 18.43 -15.67
CA LEU A 166 10.53 17.68 -14.86
C LEU A 166 10.08 17.64 -13.39
N THR A 167 9.58 18.77 -12.86
CA THR A 167 8.99 18.85 -11.52
C THR A 167 7.83 17.87 -11.36
N ASN A 168 6.96 17.77 -12.36
CA ASN A 168 5.83 16.83 -12.37
C ASN A 168 6.31 15.37 -12.43
N SER A 169 7.31 15.06 -13.26
CA SER A 169 7.91 13.72 -13.31
C SER A 169 8.59 13.34 -11.99
N TYR A 170 9.32 14.27 -11.35
CA TYR A 170 9.89 14.07 -10.02
C TYR A 170 8.79 13.79 -8.98
N LYS A 171 7.74 14.61 -8.95
CA LYS A 171 6.62 14.44 -8.01
C LYS A 171 5.95 13.08 -8.18
N ASP A 172 5.70 12.64 -9.41
CA ASP A 172 5.14 11.30 -9.69
C ASP A 172 6.05 10.19 -9.13
N GLY A 173 7.36 10.29 -9.35
CA GLY A 173 8.31 9.37 -8.73
C GLY A 173 8.27 9.39 -7.20
N PHE A 174 8.29 10.58 -6.61
CA PHE A 174 8.26 10.76 -5.15
C PHE A 174 7.00 10.18 -4.53
N ASP A 175 5.84 10.45 -5.11
CA ASP A 175 4.57 9.93 -4.61
C ASP A 175 4.57 8.39 -4.63
N GLN A 176 5.12 7.77 -5.69
CA GLN A 176 5.29 6.32 -5.80
C GLN A 176 6.22 5.75 -4.72
N GLY A 177 7.42 6.33 -4.56
CA GLY A 177 8.37 5.86 -3.54
C GLY A 177 7.87 6.08 -2.11
N ASN A 178 7.17 7.18 -1.85
CA ASN A 178 6.64 7.49 -0.54
C ASN A 178 5.48 6.57 -0.14
N GLU A 179 4.69 6.09 -1.10
CA GLU A 179 3.69 5.06 -0.83
C GLU A 179 4.35 3.76 -0.33
N GLU A 180 5.47 3.35 -0.94
CA GLU A 180 6.24 2.20 -0.46
C GLU A 180 6.84 2.42 0.93
N TYR A 181 7.39 3.60 1.19
CA TYR A 181 7.89 3.99 2.51
C TYR A 181 6.78 3.87 3.57
N LYS A 182 5.58 4.42 3.30
CA LYS A 182 4.43 4.34 4.20
C LYS A 182 4.02 2.91 4.48
N ASN A 183 3.92 2.08 3.44
CA ASN A 183 3.56 0.66 3.58
C ASN A 183 4.60 -0.12 4.40
N LYS A 184 5.88 0.19 4.26
CA LYS A 184 6.93 -0.38 5.09
C LYS A 184 6.77 0.05 6.55
N LYS A 185 6.51 1.33 6.80
CA LYS A 185 6.31 1.86 8.16
C LYS A 185 5.08 1.29 8.84
N ILE A 186 3.97 1.11 8.13
CA ILE A 186 2.78 0.42 8.63
C ILE A 186 3.15 -0.96 9.18
N LYS A 187 3.86 -1.78 8.39
CA LYS A 187 4.31 -3.12 8.83
C LYS A 187 5.24 -3.07 10.05
N GLU A 188 6.19 -2.14 10.07
CA GLU A 188 7.10 -1.96 11.22
C GLU A 188 6.32 -1.65 12.51
N TYR A 189 5.27 -0.82 12.44
CA TYR A 189 4.44 -0.47 13.59
C TYR A 189 3.49 -1.61 14.00
N GLU A 190 2.96 -2.38 13.05
CA GLU A 190 2.21 -3.61 13.36
C GLU A 190 3.07 -4.64 14.11
N GLU A 191 4.29 -4.90 13.63
CA GLU A 191 5.22 -5.83 14.26
C GLU A 191 5.65 -5.34 15.64
N LEU A 192 5.91 -4.04 15.78
CA LEU A 192 6.22 -3.42 17.07
C LEU A 192 5.08 -3.61 18.08
N ALA A 193 3.84 -3.35 17.68
CA ALA A 193 2.66 -3.52 18.53
C ALA A 193 2.50 -4.96 19.03
N ILE A 194 2.62 -5.93 18.12
CA ILE A 194 2.52 -7.35 18.46
C ILE A 194 3.64 -7.75 19.42
N ASN A 195 4.87 -7.31 19.17
CA ASN A 195 6.01 -7.62 20.02
C ASN A 195 5.87 -6.99 21.41
N ASP A 196 5.45 -5.73 21.49
CA ASP A 196 5.21 -5.05 22.77
C ASP A 196 4.14 -5.79 23.58
N CYS A 197 3.00 -6.11 22.96
CA CYS A 197 1.92 -6.84 23.62
C CYS A 197 2.40 -8.20 24.17
N LYS A 198 3.14 -8.98 23.38
CA LYS A 198 3.67 -10.30 23.81
C LYS A 198 4.67 -10.20 24.96
N ASN A 199 5.39 -9.09 25.04
CA ASN A 199 6.37 -8.83 26.10
C ASN A 199 5.77 -8.06 27.29
N ASN A 200 4.43 -7.88 27.34
CA ASN A 200 3.73 -7.11 28.37
C ASN A 200 4.24 -5.66 28.51
N ILE A 201 4.66 -5.06 27.40
CA ILE A 201 4.97 -3.63 27.34
C ILE A 201 3.66 -2.88 27.15
N GLU A 202 3.40 -1.86 27.96
CA GLU A 202 2.20 -1.02 27.84
C GLU A 202 2.18 -0.28 26.49
N ILE A 203 0.98 0.06 26.01
CA ILE A 203 0.77 0.84 24.78
C ILE A 203 1.65 2.10 24.85
N ARG A 204 2.47 2.28 23.83
CA ARG A 204 3.41 3.41 23.75
C ARG A 204 2.67 4.74 23.60
N ASP A 205 3.21 5.77 24.24
CA ASP A 205 2.88 7.17 23.97
C ASP A 205 3.81 7.69 22.87
N PHE A 206 3.27 7.90 21.67
CA PHE A 206 4.04 8.37 20.51
C PHE A 206 4.08 9.89 20.46
N SER A 207 5.22 10.42 20.01
CA SER A 207 5.38 11.85 19.79
C SER A 207 4.46 12.36 18.66
N LYS A 208 4.04 13.63 18.75
CA LYS A 208 3.06 14.26 17.84
C LYS A 208 3.56 14.48 16.41
N ASP A 209 4.86 14.33 16.17
CA ASP A 209 5.48 14.40 14.84
C ASP A 209 5.34 13.10 14.05
N ILE A 210 4.95 12.00 14.70
CA ILE A 210 4.65 10.74 14.03
C ILE A 210 3.30 10.85 13.32
N ASP A 211 3.26 10.42 12.06
CA ASP A 211 2.03 10.36 11.27
C ASP A 211 1.00 9.47 11.98
N SER A 212 -0.23 9.99 12.15
CA SER A 212 -1.29 9.33 12.89
C SER A 212 -1.63 7.95 12.32
N ILE A 213 -1.45 7.75 11.01
CA ILE A 213 -1.69 6.44 10.38
C ILE A 213 -0.86 5.32 11.01
N TYR A 214 0.38 5.59 11.42
CA TYR A 214 1.24 4.57 12.03
C TYR A 214 0.84 4.31 13.50
N VAL A 215 0.43 5.37 14.20
CA VAL A 215 -0.05 5.29 15.58
C VAL A 215 -1.36 4.50 15.65
N ASP A 216 -2.29 4.76 14.73
CA ASP A 216 -3.57 4.06 14.66
C ASP A 216 -3.36 2.56 14.37
N VAL A 217 -2.52 2.24 13.40
CA VAL A 217 -2.13 0.85 13.06
C VAL A 217 -1.51 0.14 14.27
N TYR A 218 -0.62 0.80 15.01
CA TYR A 218 -0.03 0.23 16.22
C TYR A 218 -1.10 -0.08 17.28
N ASN A 219 -1.98 0.88 17.56
CA ASN A 219 -3.01 0.72 18.61
C ASN A 219 -4.01 -0.39 18.26
N GLU A 220 -4.42 -0.48 16.99
CA GLU A 220 -5.30 -1.54 16.51
C GLU A 220 -4.63 -2.92 16.63
N ALA A 221 -3.39 -3.04 16.14
CA ALA A 221 -2.64 -4.29 16.19
C ALA A 221 -2.39 -4.75 17.63
N TYR A 222 -2.05 -3.82 18.53
CA TYR A 222 -1.84 -4.11 19.95
C TYR A 222 -3.12 -4.65 20.59
N THR A 223 -4.24 -3.94 20.42
CA THR A 223 -5.53 -4.30 21.04
C THR A 223 -5.98 -5.69 20.56
N LYS A 224 -5.88 -5.92 19.26
CA LYS A 224 -6.23 -7.21 18.64
C LYS A 224 -5.38 -8.36 19.18
N GLU A 225 -4.07 -8.14 19.32
CA GLU A 225 -3.16 -9.16 19.85
C GLU A 225 -3.40 -9.41 21.34
N TYR A 226 -3.68 -8.36 22.11
CA TYR A 226 -4.03 -8.46 23.53
C TYR A 226 -5.29 -9.31 23.72
N ASP A 227 -6.34 -9.03 22.95
CA ASP A 227 -7.57 -9.82 23.00
C ASP A 227 -7.34 -11.26 22.56
N ARG A 228 -6.52 -11.52 21.54
CA ARG A 228 -6.15 -12.88 21.14
C ARG A 228 -5.49 -13.64 22.29
N ILE A 229 -4.48 -13.05 22.94
CA ILE A 229 -3.76 -13.66 24.07
C ILE A 229 -4.73 -13.91 25.24
N LYS A 230 -5.58 -12.94 25.58
CA LYS A 230 -6.56 -13.11 26.66
C LYS A 230 -7.57 -14.21 26.36
N ASN A 231 -8.08 -14.29 25.13
CA ASN A 231 -8.96 -15.38 24.73
C ASN A 231 -8.27 -16.75 24.90
N GLU A 232 -7.00 -16.88 24.51
CA GLU A 232 -6.23 -18.13 24.69
C GLU A 232 -6.02 -18.46 26.17
N GLU A 233 -5.71 -17.47 27.02
CA GLU A 233 -5.59 -17.64 28.46
C GLU A 233 -6.89 -18.15 29.08
N TYR A 234 -8.04 -17.55 28.72
CA TYR A 234 -9.34 -17.94 29.24
C TYR A 234 -9.80 -19.30 28.71
N GLU A 235 -9.51 -19.64 27.45
CA GLU A 235 -9.75 -20.99 26.93
C GLU A 235 -8.92 -22.03 27.69
N LYS A 236 -7.66 -21.73 28.04
CA LYS A 236 -6.83 -22.62 28.87
C LYS A 236 -7.34 -22.74 30.30
N LYS A 237 -7.76 -21.63 30.93
CA LYS A 237 -8.38 -21.64 32.27
C LYS A 237 -9.64 -22.49 32.27
N GLY A 238 -10.54 -22.26 31.31
CA GLY A 238 -11.75 -23.06 31.13
C GLY A 238 -11.43 -24.53 30.99
N TYR A 239 -10.49 -24.88 30.12
CA TYR A 239 -10.06 -26.28 29.94
C TYR A 239 -9.62 -26.94 31.25
N ASN A 240 -8.73 -26.28 32.02
CA ASN A 240 -8.28 -26.82 33.30
C ASN A 240 -9.43 -26.97 34.30
N ASP A 241 -10.34 -26.00 34.36
CA ASP A 241 -11.53 -26.02 35.22
C ASP A 241 -12.46 -27.19 34.82
N GLY A 242 -12.67 -27.42 33.53
CA GLY A 242 -13.46 -28.54 33.02
C GLY A 242 -12.85 -29.90 33.34
N ILE A 243 -11.52 -30.04 33.27
CA ILE A 243 -10.80 -31.24 33.72
C ILE A 243 -11.06 -31.51 35.21
N LEU A 244 -11.10 -30.44 36.02
CA LEU A 244 -11.37 -30.52 37.46
C LEU A 244 -12.86 -30.64 37.81
N ASP A 245 -13.76 -30.63 36.80
CA ASP A 245 -15.22 -30.59 36.99
C ASP A 245 -15.67 -29.40 37.86
N LYS A 246 -15.07 -28.24 37.60
CA LYS A 246 -15.35 -26.97 38.29
C LYS A 246 -15.75 -25.92 37.26
N TYR A 247 -16.72 -25.08 37.61
CA TYR A 247 -17.13 -23.96 36.76
C TYR A 247 -16.94 -22.63 37.49
N ASN A 248 -16.33 -21.67 36.81
CA ASN A 248 -16.14 -20.31 37.30
C ASN A 248 -17.23 -19.38 36.74
N ASN A 249 -18.02 -18.79 37.64
CA ASN A 249 -19.09 -17.85 37.29
C ASN A 249 -18.61 -16.38 37.20
N GLU A 250 -17.39 -16.08 37.65
CA GLU A 250 -16.83 -14.72 37.73
C GLU A 250 -15.88 -14.40 36.57
N VAL A 251 -16.12 -15.02 35.42
CA VAL A 251 -15.31 -14.79 34.21
C VAL A 251 -15.75 -13.49 33.54
N ASP A 252 -14.77 -12.69 33.13
CA ASP A 252 -15.01 -11.47 32.35
C ASP A 252 -15.89 -11.76 31.13
N SER A 253 -16.96 -10.98 30.96
CA SER A 253 -17.91 -11.10 29.86
C SER A 253 -17.24 -11.08 28.49
N LEU A 254 -16.12 -10.36 28.32
CA LEU A 254 -15.39 -10.25 27.06
C LEU A 254 -14.77 -11.59 26.63
N TYR A 255 -14.40 -12.43 27.59
CA TYR A 255 -13.68 -13.69 27.37
C TYR A 255 -14.48 -14.93 27.80
N LEU A 256 -15.74 -14.74 28.19
CA LEU A 256 -16.62 -15.79 28.69
C LEU A 256 -16.85 -16.91 27.67
N GLU A 257 -16.97 -16.57 26.38
CA GLU A 257 -17.14 -17.56 25.32
C GLU A 257 -15.91 -18.47 25.17
N SER A 258 -14.70 -17.88 25.16
CA SER A 258 -13.45 -18.63 25.12
C SER A 258 -13.31 -19.53 26.34
N TYR A 259 -13.65 -19.03 27.52
CA TYR A 259 -13.70 -19.84 28.74
C TYR A 259 -14.65 -21.04 28.61
N LYS A 260 -15.91 -20.80 28.20
CA LYS A 260 -16.92 -21.86 28.04
C LYS A 260 -16.48 -22.93 27.06
N LYS A 261 -15.90 -22.52 25.92
CA LYS A 261 -15.34 -23.42 24.91
C LYS A 261 -14.25 -24.30 25.51
N GLY A 262 -13.30 -23.70 26.23
CA GLY A 262 -12.25 -24.42 26.94
C GLY A 262 -12.82 -25.42 27.94
N HIS A 263 -13.76 -24.97 28.78
CA HIS A 263 -14.40 -25.78 29.81
C HIS A 263 -15.13 -26.99 29.25
N GLN A 264 -15.91 -26.82 28.20
CA GLN A 264 -16.57 -27.96 27.55
C GLN A 264 -15.55 -28.97 27.03
N ARG A 265 -14.48 -28.51 26.37
CA ARG A 265 -13.41 -29.40 25.92
C ARG A 265 -12.75 -30.16 27.08
N GLY A 266 -12.49 -29.47 28.20
CA GLY A 266 -11.95 -30.10 29.40
C GLY A 266 -12.86 -31.20 29.96
N ILE A 267 -14.18 -30.97 30.00
CA ILE A 267 -15.16 -31.98 30.41
C ILE A 267 -15.13 -33.19 29.46
N ASP A 268 -15.12 -32.94 28.15
CA ASP A 268 -15.15 -34.00 27.14
C ASP A 268 -13.91 -34.89 27.25
N GLU A 269 -12.72 -34.28 27.38
CA GLU A 269 -11.45 -34.99 27.54
C GLU A 269 -11.37 -35.71 28.89
N ARG A 270 -11.85 -35.11 29.98
CA ARG A 270 -12.00 -35.78 31.29
C ARG A 270 -12.82 -37.06 31.18
N ASN A 271 -13.97 -37.00 30.53
CA ASN A 271 -14.85 -38.17 30.39
C ASN A 271 -14.22 -39.26 29.52
N LEU A 272 -13.47 -38.86 28.49
CA LEU A 272 -12.73 -39.78 27.65
C LEU A 272 -11.65 -40.53 28.45
N ILE A 273 -10.79 -39.81 29.18
CA ILE A 273 -9.71 -40.43 29.95
C ILE A 273 -10.24 -41.30 31.10
N MET A 274 -11.35 -40.92 31.74
CA MET A 274 -12.04 -41.77 32.72
C MET A 274 -12.49 -43.10 32.13
N LYS A 275 -13.05 -43.07 30.92
CA LYS A 275 -13.45 -44.28 30.18
C LYS A 275 -12.24 -45.13 29.82
N GLU A 276 -11.16 -44.52 29.33
CA GLU A 276 -9.92 -45.25 29.00
C GLU A 276 -9.33 -45.94 30.24
N CYS A 277 -9.33 -45.26 31.40
CA CYS A 277 -8.88 -45.86 32.67
C CYS A 277 -9.76 -47.05 33.08
N PHE A 278 -11.09 -46.92 32.97
CA PHE A 278 -12.00 -48.04 33.19
C PHE A 278 -11.68 -49.23 32.27
N ASP A 279 -11.54 -48.98 30.96
CA ASP A 279 -11.26 -50.00 29.96
C ASP A 279 -9.90 -50.69 30.23
N MET A 280 -8.86 -49.94 30.61
CA MET A 280 -7.58 -50.52 31.03
C MET A 280 -7.73 -51.46 32.22
N GLY A 281 -8.51 -51.06 33.23
CA GLY A 281 -8.78 -51.90 34.41
C GLY A 281 -9.53 -53.17 34.05
N TYR A 282 -10.55 -53.05 33.20
CA TYR A 282 -11.33 -54.18 32.70
C TYR A 282 -10.48 -55.14 31.86
N GLU A 283 -9.57 -54.63 31.03
CA GLU A 283 -8.68 -55.43 30.20
C GLU A 283 -7.48 -56.04 30.96
N GLY A 284 -7.29 -55.67 32.24
CA GLY A 284 -6.14 -56.12 33.04
C GLY A 284 -4.81 -55.48 32.63
N LYS A 285 -4.84 -54.33 31.96
CA LYS A 285 -3.65 -53.54 31.61
C LYS A 285 -3.19 -52.71 32.80
N ASP A 286 -1.92 -52.30 32.80
CA ASP A 286 -1.41 -51.35 33.79
C ASP A 286 -2.04 -49.95 33.57
N LEU A 287 -2.35 -49.27 34.67
CA LEU A 287 -2.88 -47.91 34.62
C LEU A 287 -1.81 -46.95 34.07
N ASN A 288 -2.16 -46.24 33.00
CA ASN A 288 -1.28 -45.25 32.38
C ASN A 288 -2.10 -44.09 31.81
N PHE A 289 -1.74 -42.85 32.15
CA PHE A 289 -2.35 -41.63 31.61
C PHE A 289 -1.33 -40.49 31.57
N ASN A 290 -1.60 -39.46 30.76
CA ASN A 290 -0.71 -38.31 30.62
C ASN A 290 -0.64 -37.48 31.92
N LYS A 291 0.53 -36.91 32.22
CA LYS A 291 0.80 -36.09 33.41
C LYS A 291 -0.15 -34.89 33.54
N GLU A 292 -0.73 -34.41 32.44
CA GLU A 292 -1.72 -33.34 32.48
C GLU A 292 -2.99 -33.70 33.29
N TYR A 293 -3.29 -34.98 33.46
CA TYR A 293 -4.42 -35.49 34.25
C TYR A 293 -4.05 -35.86 35.70
N GLU A 294 -2.80 -35.64 36.12
CA GLU A 294 -2.38 -35.88 37.50
C GLU A 294 -3.29 -35.20 38.55
N PRO A 295 -3.83 -33.98 38.32
CA PRO A 295 -4.77 -33.36 39.25
C PRO A 295 -6.05 -34.15 39.52
N ILE A 296 -6.44 -35.07 38.63
CA ILE A 296 -7.62 -35.94 38.78
C ILE A 296 -7.27 -37.42 38.97
N LYS A 297 -6.01 -37.73 39.28
CA LYS A 297 -5.50 -39.11 39.42
C LYS A 297 -6.35 -40.01 40.30
N GLU A 298 -6.78 -39.53 41.47
CA GLU A 298 -7.61 -40.34 42.38
C GLU A 298 -8.94 -40.77 41.74
N ILE A 299 -9.52 -39.90 40.91
CA ILE A 299 -10.75 -40.20 40.15
C ILE A 299 -10.44 -41.26 39.08
N LEU A 300 -9.32 -41.12 38.37
CA LEU A 300 -8.90 -42.06 37.34
C LEU A 300 -8.59 -43.45 37.91
N GLU A 301 -7.87 -43.52 39.03
CA GLU A 301 -7.60 -44.76 39.77
C GLU A 301 -8.90 -45.43 40.23
N LYS A 302 -9.88 -44.64 40.67
CA LYS A 302 -11.20 -45.15 41.03
C LYS A 302 -11.93 -45.77 39.83
N GLU A 303 -11.94 -45.13 38.68
CA GLU A 303 -12.55 -45.69 37.46
C GLU A 303 -11.82 -46.95 36.98
N TYR A 304 -10.49 -46.95 37.00
CA TYR A 304 -9.67 -48.13 36.71
C TYR A 304 -10.03 -49.32 37.62
N ASN A 305 -10.13 -49.08 38.93
CA ASN A 305 -10.50 -50.11 39.89
C ASN A 305 -11.94 -50.61 39.70
N LYS A 306 -12.86 -49.76 39.22
CA LYS A 306 -14.21 -50.21 38.82
C LYS A 306 -14.14 -51.16 37.63
N GLY A 307 -13.31 -50.85 36.63
CA GLY A 307 -13.06 -51.73 35.48
C GLY A 307 -12.59 -53.12 35.91
N LYS A 308 -11.58 -53.19 36.80
CA LYS A 308 -11.10 -54.45 37.38
C LYS A 308 -12.19 -55.26 38.07
N LYS A 309 -12.94 -54.62 38.97
CA LYS A 309 -14.04 -55.27 39.71
C LYS A 309 -15.13 -55.81 38.78
N GLN A 310 -15.42 -55.09 37.69
CA GLN A 310 -16.40 -55.54 36.70
C GLN A 310 -15.91 -56.79 35.97
N GLN A 311 -14.65 -56.82 35.54
CA GLN A 311 -14.05 -58.00 34.89
C GLN A 311 -14.04 -59.22 35.80
N GLU A 312 -13.67 -59.06 37.09
CA GLU A 312 -13.70 -60.15 38.07
C GLU A 312 -15.12 -60.72 38.24
N LYS A 313 -16.12 -59.85 38.38
CA LYS A 313 -17.52 -60.24 38.53
C LYS A 313 -18.02 -61.02 37.32
N GLU A 314 -17.70 -60.56 36.10
CA GLU A 314 -18.10 -61.22 34.86
C GLU A 314 -17.36 -62.56 34.65
N SER A 315 -16.09 -62.64 35.05
CA SER A 315 -15.32 -63.89 35.03
C SER A 315 -15.93 -64.94 35.98
N ILE A 316 -16.30 -64.55 37.21
CA ILE A 316 -16.93 -65.45 38.19
C ILE A 316 -18.31 -65.91 37.71
N MET A 317 -19.15 -65.03 37.15
CA MET A 317 -20.44 -65.43 36.60
C MET A 317 -20.27 -66.35 35.37
N GLY A 318 -19.30 -66.09 34.50
CA GLY A 318 -18.97 -66.97 33.37
C GLY A 318 -18.48 -68.35 33.82
N ALA A 319 -17.71 -68.43 34.90
CA ALA A 319 -17.28 -69.69 35.51
C ALA A 319 -18.43 -70.42 36.25
N GLY A 320 -19.32 -69.67 36.92
CA GLY A 320 -20.48 -70.22 37.62
C GLY A 320 -21.56 -70.79 36.68
N VAL A 321 -21.71 -70.22 35.48
CA VAL A 321 -22.62 -70.74 34.43
C VAL A 321 -22.07 -72.01 33.76
N LEU A 322 -20.77 -72.30 33.89
CA LEU A 322 -20.19 -73.58 33.46
C LEU A 322 -20.41 -74.71 34.48
N GLY A 323 -20.97 -74.43 35.66
CA GLY A 323 -21.38 -75.42 36.66
C GLY A 323 -22.85 -75.85 36.59
N ALA A 324 -23.71 -75.12 35.88
CA ALA A 324 -25.09 -75.50 35.62
C ALA A 324 -25.55 -74.86 34.30
N GLY A 325 -25.78 -75.69 33.28
CA GLY A 325 -25.96 -75.26 31.90
C GLY A 325 -27.01 -74.18 31.70
N THR A 326 -26.64 -73.12 30.98
CA THR A 326 -27.32 -72.57 29.79
C THR A 326 -26.58 -71.32 29.33
N ILE A 327 -26.14 -71.33 28.07
CA ILE A 327 -25.46 -70.20 27.41
C ILE A 327 -26.52 -69.15 27.06
N VAL A 328 -26.43 -67.95 27.65
CA VAL A 328 -27.06 -66.75 27.09
C VAL A 328 -25.96 -65.76 26.75
N GLY A 329 -25.60 -65.73 25.47
CA GLY A 329 -24.66 -64.75 24.92
C GLY A 329 -25.30 -63.37 24.88
N VAL A 330 -24.67 -62.41 25.56
CA VAL A 330 -24.92 -60.98 25.34
C VAL A 330 -23.74 -60.43 24.55
N GLY A 331 -24.02 -60.07 23.30
CA GLY A 331 -23.02 -59.60 22.33
C GLY A 331 -22.47 -58.24 22.70
N VAL A 332 -21.15 -58.17 22.90
CA VAL A 332 -20.39 -56.92 22.89
C VAL A 332 -20.12 -56.56 21.43
N ILE A 333 -20.79 -55.51 20.93
CA ILE A 333 -20.56 -54.95 19.60
C ILE A 333 -19.19 -54.26 19.59
N ARG A 334 -18.19 -54.92 18.98
CA ARG A 334 -16.90 -54.32 18.60
C ARG A 334 -17.08 -53.46 17.35
N ASN A 335 -17.16 -52.14 17.50
CA ASN A 335 -16.96 -51.21 16.38
C ASN A 335 -15.48 -50.81 16.28
N VAL A 336 -14.70 -51.63 15.57
CA VAL A 336 -13.34 -51.24 15.14
C VAL A 336 -13.45 -50.59 13.77
N LYS A 337 -13.45 -49.25 13.73
CA LYS A 337 -13.18 -48.50 12.48
C LYS A 337 -11.71 -48.67 12.11
N LYS A 338 -11.41 -49.55 11.14
CA LYS A 338 -10.13 -49.58 10.43
C LYS A 338 -9.95 -48.27 9.64
N ARG A 339 -9.02 -47.42 10.03
CA ARG A 339 -8.40 -46.45 9.11
C ARG A 339 -7.44 -47.21 8.19
N LYS A 340 -7.72 -47.21 6.89
CA LYS A 340 -6.79 -47.69 5.85
C LYS A 340 -5.67 -46.65 5.69
N LYS A 341 -4.46 -47.17 5.47
CA LYS A 341 -3.26 -46.46 5.01
C LYS A 341 -3.52 -45.68 3.73
#